data_AF-A0A820WDB0-F1
#
_entry.id   AF-A0A820WDB0-F1
#
_cell.length_a   1.000
_cell.length_b   1.000
_cell.length_c   1.000
_cell.angle_alpha   90.00
_cell.angle_beta   90.00
_cell.angle_gamma   90.00
#
_symmetry.space_group_name_H-M   'P 1'
#
loop_
_entity.id
_entity.type
_entity.pdbx_description
1 polymer ?
#
loop_
_entity_poly.entity_id
_entity_poly.type
_entity_poly.pdbx_seq_one_letter_code
_entity_poly.pdbx_strand_id
1 'polypeptide(L)'
;MLIVVIRYVLLKERNRLLTMEEEYRYQHELFPSPERIDKVEESMRNIMLVIRERDIAYNLLETGKTGEQTPQIRETSFGLLRYYQPKERILPFYKNRYYQLLWGKRKSGPWTNIFKRRYNEFQEHQEHQETNRIKKIVANVLQKYPHLRDEEERVLEEYKKSYDFEQYHIPKRLAQRPKLRGHQAVWHEPEFIENGTLDDPNSEDFERLQQEKVVRMRRKKK
;
A
#
# COMPACT_ATOMS: atom_id res chain seq x y z
N MET A 1 12.37 -19.73 -20.95
CA MET A 1 11.34 -20.28 -21.88
C MET A 1 10.34 -21.22 -21.20
N LEU A 2 10.76 -22.21 -20.42
CA LEU A 2 9.87 -23.25 -19.87
C LEU A 2 8.69 -22.72 -19.02
N ILE A 3 8.91 -21.71 -18.17
CA ILE A 3 7.87 -21.09 -17.32
C ILE A 3 6.75 -20.44 -18.14
N VAL A 4 7.11 -19.76 -19.23
CA VAL A 4 6.15 -19.09 -20.11
C VAL A 4 5.24 -20.12 -20.77
N VAL A 5 5.82 -21.24 -21.23
CA VAL A 5 5.07 -22.34 -21.87
C VAL A 5 4.09 -22.97 -20.88
N ILE A 6 4.52 -23.30 -19.67
CA ILE A 6 3.65 -23.90 -18.64
C ILE A 6 2.48 -22.98 -18.31
N ARG A 7 2.71 -21.67 -18.18
CA ARG A 7 1.65 -20.70 -17.91
C ARG A 7 0.57 -20.69 -19.00
N TYR A 8 0.95 -20.80 -20.28
CA TYR A 8 -0.01 -20.88 -21.37
C TYR A 8 -0.82 -22.19 -21.38
N VAL A 9 -0.21 -23.31 -20.99
CA VAL A 9 -0.93 -24.59 -20.84
C VAL A 9 -2.00 -24.46 -19.75
N LEU A 10 -1.64 -23.94 -18.58
CA LEU A 10 -2.58 -23.72 -17.48
C LEU A 10 -3.69 -22.72 -17.84
N LEU A 11 -3.36 -21.67 -18.60
CA LEU A 11 -4.35 -20.69 -19.05
C LEU A 11 -5.40 -21.32 -19.98
N LYS A 12 -4.99 -22.20 -20.90
CA LYS A 12 -5.93 -22.92 -21.78
C LYS A 12 -6.83 -23.87 -21.00
N GLU A 13 -6.26 -24.60 -20.02
CA GLU A 13 -7.05 -25.47 -19.15
C GLU A 13 -8.06 -24.66 -18.34
N ARG A 14 -7.64 -23.54 -17.74
CA ARG A 14 -8.55 -22.63 -17.01
C ARG A 14 -9.70 -22.15 -17.90
N ASN A 15 -9.41 -21.69 -19.12
CA ASN A 15 -10.44 -21.23 -20.05
C ASN A 15 -11.43 -22.35 -20.43
N ARG A 16 -10.93 -23.59 -20.63
CA ARG A 16 -11.78 -24.75 -20.86
C ARG A 16 -12.67 -25.06 -19.67
N LEU A 17 -12.15 -25.02 -18.45
CA LEU A 17 -12.92 -25.35 -17.26
C LEU A 17 -14.00 -24.30 -16.99
N LEU A 18 -13.71 -23.01 -17.18
CA LEU A 18 -14.70 -21.93 -17.03
C LEU A 18 -15.82 -22.04 -18.06
N THR A 19 -15.51 -22.36 -19.31
CA THR A 19 -16.55 -22.57 -20.34
C THR A 19 -17.41 -23.78 -20.03
N MET A 20 -16.82 -24.89 -19.55
CA MET A 20 -17.60 -26.04 -19.11
C MET A 20 -18.48 -25.69 -17.91
N GLU A 21 -17.96 -25.02 -16.88
CA GLU A 21 -18.73 -24.60 -15.71
C GLU A 21 -19.96 -23.76 -16.10
N GLU A 22 -19.80 -22.83 -17.05
CA GLU A 22 -20.93 -22.04 -17.57
C GLU A 22 -21.98 -22.90 -18.27
N GLU A 23 -21.58 -23.89 -19.07
CA GLU A 23 -22.49 -24.85 -19.72
C GLU A 23 -23.23 -25.72 -18.71
N TYR A 24 -22.55 -26.28 -17.72
CA TYR A 24 -23.18 -27.06 -16.64
C TYR A 24 -24.16 -26.20 -15.85
N ARG A 25 -23.82 -24.93 -15.56
CA ARG A 25 -24.72 -23.97 -14.93
C ARG A 25 -25.96 -23.69 -15.79
N TYR A 26 -25.80 -23.56 -17.11
CA TYR A 26 -26.91 -23.35 -18.05
C TYR A 26 -27.82 -24.58 -18.11
N GLN A 27 -27.24 -25.78 -18.12
CA GLN A 27 -27.94 -27.07 -18.12
C GLN A 27 -28.52 -27.43 -16.73
N HIS A 28 -28.24 -26.62 -15.70
CA HIS A 28 -28.62 -26.87 -14.30
C HIS A 28 -28.08 -28.20 -13.77
N GLU A 29 -26.92 -28.62 -14.27
CA GLU A 29 -26.21 -29.82 -13.85
C GLU A 29 -25.04 -29.48 -12.93
N LEU A 30 -24.65 -30.43 -12.07
CA LEU A 30 -23.50 -30.27 -11.20
C LEU A 30 -22.21 -30.47 -12.00
N PHE A 31 -21.27 -29.54 -11.85
CA PHE A 31 -19.96 -29.65 -12.46
C PHE A 31 -19.19 -30.86 -11.89
N PRO A 32 -18.62 -31.75 -12.71
CA PRO A 32 -18.07 -33.03 -12.26
C PRO A 32 -16.81 -32.92 -11.38
N SER A 33 -16.01 -31.85 -11.50
CA SER A 33 -14.78 -31.70 -10.71
C SER A 33 -14.39 -30.23 -10.44
N PRO A 34 -15.14 -29.50 -9.58
CA PRO A 34 -14.90 -28.07 -9.32
C PRO A 34 -13.52 -27.79 -8.72
N GLU A 35 -13.00 -28.71 -7.90
CA GLU A 35 -11.66 -28.60 -7.30
C GLU A 35 -10.53 -28.40 -8.33
N ARG A 36 -10.74 -28.83 -9.59
CA ARG A 36 -9.74 -28.67 -10.64
C ARG A 36 -9.49 -27.20 -10.96
N ILE A 37 -10.54 -26.37 -10.92
CA ILE A 37 -10.42 -24.93 -11.15
C ILE A 37 -9.50 -24.33 -10.09
N ASP A 38 -9.77 -24.63 -8.82
CA ASP A 38 -8.97 -24.14 -7.69
C ASP A 38 -7.50 -24.54 -7.79
N LYS A 39 -7.22 -25.80 -8.14
CA LYS A 39 -5.84 -26.33 -8.30
C LYS A 39 -5.10 -25.67 -9.46
N VAL A 40 -5.78 -25.38 -10.57
CA VAL A 40 -5.20 -24.67 -11.71
C VAL A 40 -4.91 -23.22 -11.32
N GLU A 41 -5.82 -22.55 -10.62
CA GLU A 41 -5.62 -21.17 -10.14
C GLU A 41 -4.48 -21.06 -9.13
N GLU A 42 -4.40 -22.00 -8.18
CA GLU A 42 -3.28 -22.10 -7.25
C GLU A 42 -1.95 -22.27 -7.99
N SER A 43 -1.89 -23.19 -8.95
CA SER A 43 -0.71 -23.42 -9.78
C SER A 43 -0.30 -22.17 -10.56
N MET A 44 -1.27 -21.43 -11.12
CA MET A 44 -1.02 -20.16 -11.81
C MET A 44 -0.47 -19.08 -10.86
N ARG A 45 -1.01 -18.97 -9.63
CA ARG A 45 -0.51 -18.04 -8.60
C ARG A 45 0.92 -18.36 -8.18
N ASN A 46 1.21 -19.64 -7.93
CA ASN A 46 2.54 -20.10 -7.52
C ASN A 46 3.59 -19.80 -8.59
N ILE A 47 3.27 -20.05 -9.86
CA ILE A 47 4.18 -19.71 -10.97
C ILE A 47 4.41 -18.20 -11.06
N MET A 48 3.34 -17.39 -10.93
CA MET A 48 3.47 -15.93 -10.98
C MET A 48 4.34 -15.39 -9.83
N LEU A 49 4.22 -15.99 -8.64
CA LEU A 49 5.04 -15.65 -7.48
C LEU A 49 6.52 -15.92 -7.75
N VAL A 50 6.88 -17.10 -8.27
CA VAL A 50 8.27 -17.44 -8.60
C VAL A 50 8.85 -16.50 -9.66
N ILE A 51 8.06 -16.13 -10.67
CA ILE A 51 8.49 -15.14 -11.68
C ILE A 51 8.79 -13.81 -10.99
N ARG A 52 7.87 -13.33 -10.16
CA ARG A 52 8.01 -12.07 -9.42
C ARG A 52 9.25 -12.07 -8.53
N GLU A 53 9.50 -13.14 -7.78
CA GLU A 53 10.70 -13.26 -6.93
C GLU A 53 11.99 -13.12 -7.74
N ARG A 54 12.04 -13.74 -8.93
CA ARG A 54 13.20 -13.65 -9.83
C ARG A 54 13.36 -12.25 -10.40
N ASP A 55 12.28 -11.64 -10.84
CA ASP A 55 12.30 -10.28 -11.38
C ASP A 55 12.76 -9.28 -10.31
N ILE A 56 12.28 -9.44 -9.07
CA ILE A 56 12.72 -8.63 -7.93
C ILE A 56 14.22 -8.82 -7.67
N ALA A 57 14.70 -10.07 -7.61
CA ALA A 57 16.10 -10.36 -7.37
C ALA A 57 17.01 -9.75 -8.45
N TYR A 58 16.61 -9.89 -9.71
CA TYR A 58 17.32 -9.30 -10.85
C TYR A 58 17.38 -7.76 -10.75
N ASN A 59 16.23 -7.11 -10.55
CA ASN A 59 16.15 -5.66 -10.49
C ASN A 59 16.90 -5.07 -9.29
N LEU A 60 16.92 -5.78 -8.15
CA LEU A 60 17.68 -5.36 -6.98
C LEU A 60 19.19 -5.40 -7.23
N LEU A 61 19.69 -6.38 -7.98
CA LEU A 61 21.10 -6.47 -8.33
C LEU A 61 21.52 -5.38 -9.32
N GLU A 62 20.72 -5.13 -10.35
CA GLU A 62 21.05 -4.18 -11.42
C GLU A 62 20.81 -2.71 -11.02
N THR A 63 19.69 -2.41 -10.37
CA THR A 63 19.23 -1.03 -10.12
C THR A 63 19.12 -0.68 -8.64
N GLY A 64 19.30 -1.65 -7.73
CA GLY A 64 19.05 -1.47 -6.29
C GLY A 64 17.57 -1.32 -5.93
N LYS A 65 16.64 -1.51 -6.87
CA LYS A 65 15.19 -1.33 -6.68
C LYS A 65 14.44 -2.60 -7.06
N THR A 66 13.25 -2.78 -6.50
CA THR A 66 12.38 -3.95 -6.73
C THR A 66 11.88 -4.08 -8.18
N GLY A 67 11.97 -3.02 -8.99
CA GLY A 67 11.48 -2.97 -10.38
C GLY A 67 9.97 -2.77 -10.52
N GLU A 68 9.19 -3.19 -9.52
CA GLU A 68 7.76 -2.88 -9.45
C GLU A 68 7.50 -1.42 -9.07
N GLN A 69 6.35 -0.90 -9.50
CA GLN A 69 5.90 0.42 -9.08
C GLN A 69 5.60 0.44 -7.58
N THR A 70 6.41 1.17 -6.83
CA THR A 70 6.22 1.34 -5.39
C THR A 70 5.15 2.40 -5.11
N PRO A 71 4.15 2.14 -4.26
CA PRO A 71 3.19 3.14 -3.85
C PRO A 71 3.87 4.30 -3.12
N GLN A 72 3.42 5.52 -3.40
CA GLN A 72 3.84 6.72 -2.69
C GLN A 72 2.79 7.10 -1.65
N ILE A 73 3.21 7.51 -0.46
CA ILE A 73 2.28 8.07 0.53
C ILE A 73 1.92 9.49 0.09
N ARG A 74 0.62 9.76 -0.08
CA ARG A 74 0.10 11.10 -0.40
C ARG A 74 -1.09 11.46 0.44
N GLU A 75 -1.23 12.75 0.72
CA GLU A 75 -2.43 13.29 1.33
C GLU A 75 -3.56 13.39 0.31
N THR A 76 -4.72 12.92 0.72
CA THR A 76 -6.00 13.07 0.00
C THR A 76 -6.51 14.50 0.16
N SER A 77 -7.55 14.87 -0.58
CA SER A 77 -8.25 16.16 -0.40
C SER A 77 -8.77 16.42 1.00
N PHE A 78 -9.09 15.37 1.75
CA PHE A 78 -9.51 15.46 3.15
C PHE A 78 -8.34 15.44 4.14
N GLY A 79 -7.10 15.43 3.64
CA GLY A 79 -5.87 15.39 4.43
C GLY A 79 -5.55 14.03 5.08
N LEU A 80 -6.20 12.96 4.61
CA LEU A 80 -5.88 11.58 5.00
C LEU A 80 -4.71 11.06 4.16
N LEU A 81 -3.76 10.39 4.81
CA LEU A 81 -2.64 9.73 4.12
C LEU A 81 -3.13 8.45 3.44
N ARG A 82 -2.87 8.33 2.14
CA ARG A 82 -3.23 7.16 1.33
C ARG A 82 -2.04 6.74 0.46
N TYR A 83 -1.92 5.44 0.24
CA TYR A 83 -1.01 4.91 -0.77
C TYR A 83 -1.53 5.24 -2.16
N TYR A 84 -0.78 6.06 -2.88
CA TYR A 84 -1.01 6.43 -4.26
C TYR A 84 -0.09 5.61 -5.16
N GLN A 85 -0.69 4.83 -6.06
CA GLN A 85 0.06 4.14 -7.12
C GLN A 85 0.27 5.10 -8.30
N PRO A 86 1.53 5.45 -8.64
CA PRO A 86 1.79 6.28 -9.80
C PRO A 86 1.29 5.58 -11.07
N LYS A 87 0.76 6.34 -12.01
CA LYS A 87 0.31 5.83 -13.30
C LYS A 87 1.03 6.58 -14.40
N GLU A 88 1.35 5.88 -15.47
CA GLU A 88 1.90 6.47 -16.69
C GLU A 88 0.87 7.41 -17.32
N ARG A 89 1.35 8.57 -17.78
CA ARG A 89 0.52 9.65 -18.33
C ARG A 89 1.30 10.34 -19.43
N ILE A 90 0.59 10.76 -20.47
CA ILE A 90 1.15 11.52 -21.59
C ILE A 90 1.66 12.89 -21.12
N LEU A 91 0.88 13.56 -20.26
CA LEU A 91 1.23 14.87 -19.73
C LEU A 91 1.94 14.74 -18.37
N PRO A 92 2.96 15.59 -18.11
CA PRO A 92 3.60 15.63 -16.81
C PRO A 92 2.63 16.06 -15.71
N PHE A 93 2.93 15.65 -14.47
CA PHE A 93 2.03 15.80 -13.32
C PHE A 93 1.57 17.24 -13.07
N TYR A 94 2.44 18.22 -13.36
CA TYR A 94 2.17 19.65 -13.16
C TYR A 94 1.37 20.28 -14.31
N LYS A 95 1.11 19.60 -15.42
CA LYS A 95 0.19 20.07 -16.48
C LYS A 95 -1.14 19.32 -16.46
N ASN A 96 -1.23 18.20 -15.75
CA ASN A 96 -2.43 17.39 -15.71
C ASN A 96 -3.46 17.92 -14.70
N ARG A 97 -4.57 18.49 -15.21
CA ARG A 97 -5.67 19.03 -14.39
C ARG A 97 -6.29 17.98 -13.47
N TYR A 98 -6.55 16.77 -13.95
CA TYR A 98 -7.12 15.68 -13.14
C TYR A 98 -6.17 15.27 -12.01
N TYR A 99 -4.87 15.19 -12.30
CA TYR A 99 -3.86 14.87 -11.31
C TYR A 99 -3.79 15.96 -10.23
N GLN A 100 -3.72 17.23 -10.62
CA GLN A 100 -3.68 18.34 -9.68
C GLN A 100 -4.96 18.45 -8.84
N LEU A 101 -6.12 18.08 -9.40
CA LEU A 101 -7.39 18.09 -8.68
C LEU A 101 -7.38 17.10 -7.51
N LEU A 102 -6.82 15.91 -7.72
CA LEU A 102 -6.82 14.83 -6.73
C LEU A 102 -5.60 14.87 -5.79
N TRP A 103 -4.41 15.16 -6.34
CA TRP A 103 -3.12 14.96 -5.67
C TRP A 103 -2.24 16.22 -5.64
N GLY A 104 -2.82 17.39 -5.89
CA GLY A 104 -2.12 18.67 -5.85
C GLY A 104 -1.67 19.10 -4.45
N LYS A 105 -0.68 20.00 -4.38
CA LYS A 105 0.03 20.38 -3.13
C LYS A 105 -0.83 21.07 -2.05
N ARG A 106 -2.04 21.57 -2.35
CA ARG A 106 -2.81 22.46 -1.45
C ARG A 106 -4.22 21.94 -1.14
N LYS A 107 -4.39 20.64 -0.98
CA LYS A 107 -5.75 20.07 -0.81
C LYS A 107 -6.19 19.94 0.65
N SER A 108 -5.24 19.72 1.56
CA SER A 108 -5.50 19.72 3.01
C SER A 108 -5.20 21.09 3.61
N GLY A 109 -6.14 21.63 4.37
CA GLY A 109 -5.98 22.88 5.12
C GLY A 109 -6.61 22.79 6.52
N PRO A 110 -6.59 23.88 7.31
CA PRO A 110 -7.10 23.88 8.69
C PRO A 110 -8.55 23.40 8.82
N TRP A 111 -9.39 23.64 7.79
CA TRP A 111 -10.77 23.15 7.74
C TRP A 111 -10.89 21.62 7.81
N THR A 112 -9.84 20.89 7.40
CA THR A 112 -9.83 19.42 7.48
C THR A 112 -9.61 18.90 8.90
N ASN A 113 -9.14 19.73 9.84
CA ASN A 113 -8.80 19.28 11.20
C ASN A 113 -10.03 18.76 11.95
N ILE A 114 -11.19 19.39 11.76
CA ILE A 114 -12.45 18.95 12.37
C ILE A 114 -12.81 17.56 11.87
N PHE A 115 -12.69 17.34 10.55
CA PHE A 115 -12.92 16.03 9.95
C PHE A 115 -11.93 14.99 10.45
N LYS A 116 -10.62 15.30 10.44
CA LYS A 116 -9.58 14.39 10.94
C LYS A 116 -9.81 13.98 12.39
N ARG A 117 -10.17 14.94 13.25
CA ARG A 117 -10.50 14.69 14.65
C ARG A 117 -11.68 13.73 14.77
N ARG A 118 -12.81 14.05 14.13
CA ARG A 118 -14.01 13.19 14.16
C ARG A 118 -13.75 11.81 13.57
N TYR A 119 -12.92 11.74 12.53
CA TYR A 119 -12.53 10.48 11.91
C TYR A 119 -11.70 9.63 12.87
N ASN A 120 -10.74 10.22 13.59
CA ASN A 120 -9.97 9.52 14.62
C ASN A 120 -10.86 9.04 15.77
N GLU A 121 -11.73 9.92 16.29
CA GLU A 121 -12.71 9.56 17.33
C GLU A 121 -13.60 8.39 16.86
N PHE A 122 -14.02 8.40 15.59
CA PHE A 122 -14.78 7.31 15.00
C PHE A 122 -13.97 6.00 14.90
N GLN A 123 -12.71 6.05 14.44
CA GLN A 123 -11.84 4.86 14.38
C GLN A 123 -11.60 4.27 15.77
N GLU A 124 -11.26 5.10 16.76
CA GLU A 124 -11.09 4.69 18.15
C GLU A 124 -12.38 4.06 18.70
N HIS A 125 -13.54 4.65 18.39
CA HIS A 125 -14.82 4.09 18.80
C HIS A 125 -15.07 2.71 18.18
N GLN A 126 -14.76 2.50 16.90
CA GLN A 126 -14.87 1.19 16.26
C GLN A 126 -13.93 0.16 16.90
N GLU A 127 -12.65 0.51 17.11
CA GLU A 127 -11.68 -0.36 17.79
C GLU A 127 -12.14 -0.72 19.21
N HIS A 128 -12.71 0.25 19.94
CA HIS A 128 -13.30 0.02 21.25
C HIS A 128 -14.53 -0.90 21.19
N GLN A 129 -15.40 -0.74 20.20
CA GLN A 129 -16.54 -1.64 20.02
C GLN A 129 -16.09 -3.07 19.73
N GLU A 130 -15.11 -3.27 18.85
CA GLU A 130 -14.58 -4.60 18.50
C GLU A 130 -13.93 -5.29 19.69
N THR A 131 -13.06 -4.58 20.40
CA THR A 131 -12.43 -5.11 21.62
C THR A 131 -13.45 -5.45 22.69
N ASN A 132 -14.50 -4.64 22.85
CA ASN A 132 -15.59 -4.94 23.78
C ASN A 132 -16.45 -6.12 23.32
N ARG A 133 -16.69 -6.29 22.01
CA ARG A 133 -17.38 -7.48 21.47
C ARG A 133 -16.59 -8.74 21.77
N ILE A 134 -15.27 -8.74 21.54
CA ILE A 134 -14.39 -9.87 21.83
C ILE A 134 -14.42 -10.19 23.33
N LYS A 135 -14.26 -9.18 24.20
CA LYS A 135 -14.34 -9.37 25.66
C LYS A 135 -15.68 -9.98 26.09
N LYS A 136 -16.79 -9.53 25.49
CA LYS A 136 -18.13 -10.10 25.76
C LYS A 136 -18.23 -11.56 25.31
N ILE A 137 -17.71 -11.89 24.13
CA ILE A 137 -17.69 -13.27 23.61
C ILE A 137 -16.88 -14.16 24.56
N VAL A 138 -15.66 -13.73 24.92
CA VAL A 138 -14.79 -14.48 25.85
C VAL A 138 -15.47 -14.63 27.20
N ALA A 139 -16.06 -13.57 27.76
CA ALA A 139 -16.82 -13.66 29.02
C ALA A 139 -17.96 -14.68 28.93
N ASN A 140 -18.71 -14.71 27.82
CA ASN A 140 -19.77 -15.71 27.61
C ASN A 140 -19.21 -17.14 27.49
N VAL A 141 -18.04 -17.33 26.89
CA VAL A 141 -17.36 -18.63 26.80
C VAL A 141 -16.91 -19.11 28.18
N LEU A 142 -16.27 -18.23 28.96
CA LEU A 142 -15.81 -18.55 30.32
C LEU A 142 -16.97 -18.84 31.27
N GLN A 143 -18.09 -18.16 31.08
CA GLN A 143 -19.32 -18.47 31.83
C GLN A 143 -19.87 -19.87 31.50
N LYS A 144 -19.78 -20.31 30.24
CA LYS A 144 -20.21 -21.65 29.80
C LYS A 144 -19.22 -22.75 30.20
N TYR A 145 -17.94 -22.42 30.27
CA TYR A 145 -16.86 -23.36 30.60
C TYR A 145 -16.04 -22.85 31.79
N PRO A 146 -16.54 -23.06 33.04
CA PRO A 146 -15.91 -22.51 34.23
C PRO A 146 -14.49 -23.02 34.51
N HIS A 147 -14.13 -24.20 33.98
CA HIS A 147 -12.80 -24.78 34.11
C HIS A 147 -11.72 -24.05 33.29
N LEU A 148 -12.11 -23.25 32.30
CA LEU A 148 -11.19 -22.40 31.51
C LEU A 148 -11.00 -21.03 32.15
N ARG A 149 -11.59 -20.75 33.31
CA ARG A 149 -11.57 -19.43 33.93
C ARG A 149 -10.18 -18.99 34.39
N ASP A 150 -9.30 -19.93 34.72
CA ASP A 150 -7.92 -19.59 35.06
C ASP A 150 -7.06 -19.31 33.80
N GLU A 151 -7.60 -19.59 32.61
CA GLU A 151 -6.93 -19.44 31.31
C GLU A 151 -7.53 -18.31 30.44
N GLU A 152 -8.15 -17.27 31.04
CA GLU A 152 -8.85 -16.21 30.28
C GLU A 152 -7.96 -15.53 29.22
N GLU A 153 -6.69 -15.27 29.58
CA GLU A 153 -5.72 -14.62 28.68
C GLU A 153 -5.40 -15.49 27.46
N ARG A 154 -5.28 -16.80 27.67
CA ARG A 154 -4.99 -17.78 26.61
C ARG A 154 -6.16 -17.88 25.63
N VAL A 155 -7.39 -17.93 26.14
CA VAL A 155 -8.61 -17.93 25.32
C VAL A 155 -8.71 -16.62 24.53
N LEU A 156 -8.38 -15.49 25.14
CA LEU A 156 -8.38 -14.19 24.47
C LEU A 156 -7.33 -14.12 23.36
N GLU A 157 -6.12 -14.65 23.56
CA GLU A 157 -5.08 -14.71 22.53
C GLU A 157 -5.47 -15.63 21.37
N GLU A 158 -6.04 -16.79 21.66
CA GLU A 158 -6.52 -17.72 20.64
C GLU A 158 -7.68 -17.10 19.83
N TYR A 159 -8.60 -16.40 20.50
CA TYR A 159 -9.63 -15.63 19.81
C TYR A 159 -9.03 -14.50 18.96
N LYS A 160 -8.05 -13.74 19.48
CA LYS A 160 -7.37 -12.70 18.69
C LYS A 160 -6.58 -13.25 17.50
N LYS A 161 -6.10 -14.49 17.57
CA LYS A 161 -5.35 -15.16 16.49
C LYS A 161 -6.27 -15.73 15.41
N SER A 162 -7.43 -16.25 15.81
CA SER A 162 -8.43 -16.83 14.90
C SER A 162 -9.32 -15.75 14.25
N TYR A 163 -9.61 -14.67 14.97
CA TYR A 163 -10.20 -13.47 14.38
C TYR A 163 -9.11 -12.76 13.59
N ASP A 164 -9.24 -12.74 12.27
CA ASP A 164 -8.26 -12.18 11.34
C ASP A 164 -8.14 -10.64 11.48
N PHE A 165 -7.51 -10.19 12.57
CA PHE A 165 -7.34 -8.77 12.92
C PHE A 165 -6.37 -8.05 11.96
N GLU A 166 -5.65 -8.79 11.10
CA GLU A 166 -4.70 -8.24 10.15
C GLU A 166 -5.39 -7.50 8.98
N GLN A 167 -6.67 -7.77 8.70
CA GLN A 167 -7.35 -7.21 7.54
C GLN A 167 -7.74 -5.72 7.66
N TYR A 168 -7.82 -5.18 8.88
CA TYR A 168 -8.16 -3.77 9.14
C TYR A 168 -7.01 -2.97 9.74
N HIS A 169 -5.78 -3.43 9.58
CA HIS A 169 -4.63 -2.56 9.81
C HIS A 169 -4.49 -1.60 8.61
N ILE A 170 -5.14 -0.43 8.68
CA ILE A 170 -4.49 0.77 8.14
C ILE A 170 -3.12 0.77 8.81
N PRO A 171 -2.01 0.57 8.07
CA PRO A 171 -0.77 0.21 8.71
C PRO A 171 -0.40 1.24 9.77
N LYS A 172 -0.20 0.83 11.03
CA LYS A 172 0.38 1.67 12.10
C LYS A 172 1.72 2.31 11.70
N ARG A 173 2.31 1.94 10.56
CA ARG A 173 3.39 2.70 9.89
C ARG A 173 3.00 4.14 9.56
N LEU A 174 1.72 4.47 9.41
CA LEU A 174 1.25 5.86 9.23
C LEU A 174 1.24 6.68 10.53
N ALA A 175 1.36 6.03 11.69
CA ALA A 175 1.36 6.66 13.02
C ALA A 175 2.75 6.74 13.68
N GLN A 176 3.81 6.26 13.02
CA GLN A 176 5.17 6.64 13.39
C GLN A 176 5.55 7.89 12.60
N ARG A 177 5.21 9.08 13.12
CA ARG A 177 6.08 10.22 12.88
C ARG A 177 7.47 9.77 13.35
N PRO A 178 8.53 9.72 12.51
CA PRO A 178 9.86 9.53 13.05
C PRO A 178 10.05 10.63 14.10
N LYS A 179 10.36 10.25 15.33
CA LYS A 179 10.85 11.21 16.32
C LYS A 179 12.12 11.78 15.69
N LEU A 180 12.04 12.97 15.10
CA LEU A 180 13.20 13.70 14.59
C LEU A 180 14.06 14.07 15.79
N ARG A 181 14.85 13.11 16.28
CA ARG A 181 15.98 13.36 17.15
C ARG A 181 17.13 13.77 16.24
N GLY A 182 17.42 15.06 16.22
CA GLY A 182 18.76 15.60 16.06
C GLY A 182 19.50 15.43 14.72
N HIS A 183 18.99 14.67 13.75
CA HIS A 183 19.58 14.60 12.41
C HIS A 183 18.55 15.06 11.39
N GLN A 184 18.89 16.14 10.69
CA GLN A 184 18.14 16.67 9.56
C GLN A 184 17.84 15.52 8.60
N ALA A 185 16.58 15.14 8.45
CA ALA A 185 16.16 14.39 7.28
C ALA A 185 16.47 15.31 6.09
N VAL A 186 17.55 15.00 5.37
CA VAL A 186 17.81 15.60 4.07
C VAL A 186 16.65 15.13 3.20
N TRP A 187 15.68 16.03 3.02
CA TRP A 187 14.73 15.90 1.94
C TRP A 187 15.57 15.94 0.66
N HIS A 188 15.78 14.78 0.04
CA HIS A 188 15.96 14.79 -1.40
C HIS A 188 14.60 15.21 -1.97
N GLU A 189 14.40 16.51 -2.12
CA GLU A 189 13.55 17.00 -3.19
C GLU A 189 13.99 16.22 -4.44
N PRO A 190 13.08 15.59 -5.21
CA PRO A 190 13.48 15.03 -6.47
C PRO A 190 14.07 16.18 -7.28
N GLU A 191 15.40 16.20 -7.38
CA GLU A 191 16.09 17.12 -8.26
C GLU A 191 15.48 16.90 -9.63
N PHE A 192 14.88 17.98 -10.11
CA PHE A 192 14.32 18.05 -11.41
C PHE A 192 15.50 17.96 -12.37
N ILE A 193 15.76 16.77 -12.92
CA ILE A 193 16.64 16.63 -14.08
C ILE A 193 15.87 17.18 -15.27
N GLU A 194 15.83 18.51 -15.36
CA GLU A 194 15.65 19.20 -16.63
C GLU A 194 16.93 18.92 -17.42
N ASN A 195 16.86 18.03 -18.41
CA ASN A 195 17.98 17.80 -19.31
C ASN A 195 18.36 19.13 -19.97
N GLY A 196 19.52 19.64 -19.60
CA GLY A 196 20.11 20.87 -20.12
C GLY A 196 21.35 21.28 -19.33
N THR A 197 22.37 20.41 -19.33
CA THR A 197 23.78 20.69 -18.97
C THR A 197 24.03 21.51 -17.70
N LEU A 198 24.36 20.85 -16.59
CA LEU A 198 25.07 21.46 -15.45
C LEU A 198 25.70 20.38 -14.54
N ASP A 199 26.53 19.51 -15.14
CA ASP A 199 27.39 18.56 -14.40
C ASP A 199 28.85 19.06 -14.31
N ASP A 200 29.10 20.37 -14.44
CA ASP A 200 30.46 20.93 -14.37
C ASP A 200 30.60 21.89 -13.16
N PRO A 201 31.27 21.46 -12.07
CA PRO A 201 31.35 22.21 -10.81
C PRO A 201 32.23 23.48 -10.88
N ASN A 202 32.89 23.75 -12.01
CA ASN A 202 33.70 24.93 -12.25
C ASN A 202 33.02 26.00 -13.13
N SER A 203 31.72 25.86 -13.42
CA SER A 203 30.95 26.83 -14.19
C SER A 203 30.70 28.13 -13.39
N GLU A 204 30.99 29.28 -13.98
CA GLU A 204 30.73 30.63 -13.42
C GLU A 204 29.24 30.83 -13.02
N ASP A 205 28.33 30.09 -13.65
CA ASP A 205 26.89 30.16 -13.36
C ASP A 205 26.54 29.51 -12.00
N PHE A 206 27.35 28.56 -11.52
CA PHE A 206 27.18 27.94 -10.20
C PHE A 206 27.48 28.93 -9.07
N GLU A 207 28.54 29.73 -9.20
CA GLU A 207 28.88 30.75 -8.21
C GLU A 207 27.83 31.85 -8.12
N ARG A 208 27.26 32.28 -9.26
CA ARG A 208 26.16 33.27 -9.30
C ARG A 208 24.91 32.75 -8.58
N LEU A 209 24.56 31.48 -8.76
CA LEU A 209 23.43 30.84 -8.07
C LEU A 209 23.65 30.74 -6.55
N GLN A 210 24.88 30.49 -6.10
CA GLN A 210 25.22 30.49 -4.68
C GLN A 210 25.10 31.91 -4.08
N GLN A 211 25.59 32.93 -4.80
CA GLN A 211 25.48 34.32 -4.36
C GLN A 211 24.02 34.80 -4.29
N GLU A 212 23.17 34.44 -5.25
CA GLU A 212 21.73 34.76 -5.22
C GLU A 212 20.99 34.07 -4.07
N LYS A 213 21.32 32.81 -3.76
CA LYS A 213 20.74 32.08 -2.61
C LYS A 213 21.08 32.79 -1.30
N VAL A 214 22.33 33.23 -1.12
CA VAL A 214 22.78 33.98 0.07
C VAL A 214 22.05 35.31 0.19
N VAL A 215 21.85 36.05 -0.91
CA VAL A 215 21.13 37.33 -0.94
C VAL A 215 19.65 37.14 -0.57
N ARG A 216 18.99 36.11 -1.12
CA ARG A 216 17.60 35.76 -0.75
C ARG A 216 17.45 35.38 0.72
N MET A 217 18.41 34.66 1.27
CA MET A 217 18.44 34.28 2.69
C MET A 217 18.61 35.51 3.59
N ARG A 218 19.42 36.49 3.19
CA ARG A 218 19.58 37.76 3.93
C ARG A 218 18.34 38.66 3.88
N ARG A 219 17.61 38.68 2.75
CA ARG A 219 16.36 39.46 2.61
C ARG A 219 15.19 38.91 3.44
N LYS A 220 15.19 37.62 3.79
CA LYS A 220 14.15 37.01 4.65
C LYS A 220 14.40 37.21 6.16
N LYS A 221 15.55 37.77 6.55
CA LYS A 221 15.95 38.00 7.95
C LYS A 221 15.83 39.47 8.40
N LYS A 222 15.38 40.37 7.53
CA LYS A 222 14.95 41.74 7.85
C LYS A 222 13.44 41.83 7.70
#